data_AF-A0A2T2WR77-F1
#
_entry.id   AF-A0A2T2WR77-F1
#
_cell.length_a   1.000
_cell.length_b   1.000
_cell.length_c   1.000
_cell.angle_alpha   90.00
_cell.angle_beta   90.00
_cell.angle_gamma   90.00
#
_symmetry.space_group_name_H-M   'P 1'
#
loop_
_entity.id
_entity.type
_entity.pdbx_description
1 polymer ?
#
loop_
_entity_poly.entity_id
_entity_poly.type
_entity_poly.pdbx_seq_one_letter_code
_entity_poly.pdbx_strand_id
1 'polypeptide(L)'
;MSAHLRLAAAVLYQHSQESGDSPHDLVTLLHVPGDVWEQMALVEGLAIATWRVMQKQGIPLPTLLVPNAPYLFSRPFDDGTAQLIIIDSHHTVIYNDRWPTCGRFSTWTTAINALATAIRTYSAQSHTALATDASV
;
A
#
# COMPACT_ATOMS: atom_id res chain seq x y z
N MET A 1 18.42 -2.40 12.08
CA MET A 1 17.16 -1.81 11.59
C MET A 1 16.06 -2.88 11.60
N SER A 2 14.90 -2.61 12.20
CA SER A 2 13.80 -3.58 12.26
C SER A 2 13.30 -3.96 10.85
N ALA A 3 12.68 -5.13 10.69
CA ALA A 3 12.10 -5.55 9.42
C ALA A 3 11.04 -4.55 8.91
N HIS A 4 10.25 -3.99 9.82
CA HIS A 4 9.23 -2.99 9.51
C HIS A 4 9.81 -1.69 8.93
N LEU A 5 10.93 -1.20 9.49
CA LEU A 5 11.61 -0.01 8.99
C LEU A 5 12.30 -0.26 7.64
N ARG A 6 12.85 -1.46 7.43
CA ARG A 6 13.41 -1.87 6.13
C ARG A 6 12.36 -1.87 5.03
N LEU A 7 11.17 -2.38 5.33
CA LEU A 7 10.06 -2.36 4.38
C LEU A 7 9.62 -0.93 4.06
N ALA A 8 9.37 -0.11 5.08
CA ALA A 8 8.96 1.28 4.88
C ALA A 8 9.98 2.07 4.05
N ALA A 9 11.28 1.92 4.34
CA ALA A 9 12.34 2.55 3.55
C ALA A 9 12.35 2.06 2.08
N ALA A 10 12.15 0.76 1.84
CA ALA A 10 12.07 0.22 0.49
C ALA A 10 10.84 0.75 -0.28
N VAL A 11 9.70 0.94 0.39
CA VAL A 11 8.49 1.52 -0.20
C VAL A 11 8.68 2.99 -0.55
N LEU A 12 9.24 3.79 0.36
CA LEU A 12 9.56 5.19 0.08
C LEU A 12 10.54 5.32 -1.09
N TYR A 13 11.58 4.48 -1.10
CA TYR A 13 12.52 4.44 -2.21
C TYR A 13 11.83 4.06 -3.53
N GLN A 14 10.98 3.03 -3.51
CA GLN A 14 10.23 2.62 -4.70
C GLN A 14 9.34 3.74 -5.23
N HIS A 15 8.62 4.45 -4.37
CA HIS A 15 7.78 5.58 -4.76
C HIS A 15 8.62 6.73 -5.34
N SER A 16 9.74 7.10 -4.69
CA SER A 16 10.63 8.17 -5.20
C SER A 16 11.16 7.91 -6.61
N GLN A 17 11.45 6.64 -6.94
CA GLN A 17 11.89 6.25 -8.29
C GLN A 17 10.75 6.36 -9.33
N GLU A 18 9.49 6.31 -8.90
CA GLU A 18 8.32 6.34 -9.76
C GLU A 18 7.76 7.75 -9.95
N SER A 19 7.76 8.55 -8.90
CA SER A 19 7.30 9.95 -8.94
C SER A 19 8.38 10.93 -9.41
N GLY A 20 9.66 10.55 -9.28
CA GLY A 20 10.79 11.44 -9.57
C GLY A 20 11.14 12.37 -8.41
N ASP A 21 10.43 12.28 -7.28
CA ASP A 21 10.70 13.09 -6.09
C ASP A 21 11.97 12.65 -5.39
N SER A 22 12.67 13.59 -4.77
CA SER A 22 13.78 13.21 -3.90
C SER A 22 13.25 12.56 -2.61
N PRO A 23 14.01 11.65 -1.96
CA PRO A 23 13.63 11.09 -0.67
C PRO A 23 13.39 12.13 0.42
N HIS A 24 14.07 13.29 0.34
CA HIS A 24 13.88 14.41 1.26
C HIS A 24 12.51 15.07 1.06
N ASP A 25 12.11 15.29 -0.19
CA ASP A 25 10.82 15.90 -0.53
C ASP A 25 9.68 14.97 -0.11
N LEU A 26 9.86 13.66 -0.35
CA LEU A 26 8.89 12.66 0.09
C LEU A 26 8.69 12.68 1.60
N VAL A 27 9.77 12.69 2.39
CA VAL A 27 9.67 12.79 3.86
C VAL A 27 8.99 14.10 4.26
N THR A 28 9.20 15.20 3.54
CA THR A 28 8.55 16.48 3.79
C THR A 28 7.03 16.39 3.53
N LEU A 29 6.62 15.80 2.40
CA LEU A 29 5.22 15.59 2.03
C LEU A 29 4.46 14.74 3.05
N LEU A 30 5.12 13.76 3.68
CA LEU A 30 4.51 12.94 4.73
C LEU A 30 4.14 13.75 5.99
N HIS A 31 4.85 14.86 6.25
CA HIS A 31 4.70 15.65 7.48
C HIS A 31 3.85 16.91 7.27
N VAL A 32 4.02 17.57 6.13
CA VAL A 32 3.34 18.84 5.84
C VAL A 32 2.01 18.54 5.15
N PRO A 33 0.86 18.97 5.70
CA PRO A 33 -0.41 18.83 5.01
C PRO A 33 -0.37 19.67 3.73
N GLY A 34 -0.42 18.97 2.61
CA GLY A 34 -0.64 19.53 1.27
C GLY A 34 -2.13 19.68 0.99
N ASP A 35 -2.48 19.96 -0.27
CA ASP A 35 -3.89 19.93 -0.65
C ASP A 35 -4.45 18.50 -0.60
N VAL A 36 -5.77 18.41 -0.50
CA VAL A 36 -6.47 17.14 -0.30
C VAL A 36 -6.19 16.13 -1.42
N TRP A 37 -6.03 16.59 -2.66
CA TRP A 37 -5.76 15.74 -3.81
C TRP A 37 -4.32 15.26 -3.85
N GLU A 38 -3.36 16.12 -3.52
CA GLU A 38 -1.95 15.74 -3.35
C GLU A 38 -1.79 14.65 -2.31
N GLN A 39 -2.51 14.74 -1.19
CA GLN A 39 -2.43 13.75 -0.12
C GLN A 39 -3.09 12.42 -0.50
N MET A 40 -4.21 12.47 -1.23
CA MET A 40 -4.82 11.29 -1.84
C MET A 40 -3.86 10.59 -2.80
N ALA A 41 -3.23 11.36 -3.69
CA ALA A 41 -2.25 10.85 -4.65
C ALA A 41 -1.02 10.23 -3.95
N LEU A 42 -0.57 10.82 -2.83
CA LEU A 42 0.52 10.27 -2.03
C LEU A 42 0.14 8.93 -1.39
N VAL A 43 -1.03 8.83 -0.76
CA VAL A 43 -1.55 7.57 -0.19
C VAL A 43 -1.64 6.51 -1.28
N GLU A 44 -2.14 6.88 -2.45
CA GLU A 44 -2.25 6.00 -3.62
C GLU A 44 -0.90 5.49 -4.09
N GLY A 45 0.04 6.42 -4.30
CA GLY A 45 1.38 6.09 -4.76
C GLY A 45 2.16 5.23 -3.76
N LEU A 46 1.99 5.43 -2.46
CA LEU A 46 2.64 4.62 -1.43
C LEU A 46 2.04 3.21 -1.34
N ALA A 47 0.73 3.05 -1.53
CA ALA A 47 0.10 1.74 -1.60
C ALA A 47 0.57 0.96 -2.84
N ILE A 48 0.67 1.61 -4.01
CA ILE A 48 1.21 1.02 -5.24
C ILE A 48 2.68 0.62 -5.04
N ALA A 49 3.49 1.50 -4.45
CA ALA A 49 4.88 1.20 -4.14
C ALA A 49 5.00 0.02 -3.17
N THR A 50 4.12 -0.06 -2.16
CA THR A 50 4.04 -1.22 -1.25
C THR A 50 3.76 -2.50 -2.02
N TRP A 51 2.78 -2.48 -2.91
CA TRP A 51 2.44 -3.61 -3.78
C TRP A 51 3.64 -4.08 -4.61
N ARG A 52 4.34 -3.16 -5.27
CA ARG A 52 5.51 -3.45 -6.11
C ARG A 52 6.69 -3.98 -5.31
N VAL A 53 6.97 -3.43 -4.13
CA VAL A 53 8.02 -3.95 -3.25
C VAL A 53 7.69 -5.38 -2.81
N MET A 54 6.44 -5.67 -2.48
CA MET A 54 5.98 -7.01 -2.15
C MET A 54 6.15 -7.98 -3.32
N GLN A 55 5.86 -7.54 -4.55
CA GLN A 55 6.10 -8.32 -5.77
C GLN A 55 7.58 -8.68 -5.94
N LYS A 56 8.47 -7.68 -5.78
CA LYS A 56 9.92 -7.84 -5.89
C LYS A 56 10.49 -8.77 -4.82
N GLN A 57 9.83 -8.89 -3.67
CA GLN A 57 10.16 -9.84 -2.61
C GLN A 57 9.67 -11.27 -2.90
N GLY A 58 9.06 -11.52 -4.06
CA GLY A 58 8.56 -12.84 -4.47
C GLY A 58 7.24 -13.23 -3.80
N ILE A 59 6.53 -12.29 -3.19
CA ILE A 59 5.19 -12.56 -2.67
C ILE A 59 4.25 -12.66 -3.86
N PRO A 60 3.53 -13.79 -4.03
CA PRO A 60 2.62 -13.94 -5.14
C PRO A 60 1.43 -13.01 -4.95
N LEU A 61 1.31 -12.00 -5.81
CA LEU A 61 0.28 -10.99 -5.69
C LEU A 61 -0.98 -11.43 -6.44
N PRO A 62 -2.17 -11.17 -5.89
CA PRO A 62 -3.39 -11.40 -6.63
C PRO A 62 -3.45 -10.51 -7.87
N THR A 63 -4.04 -11.06 -8.93
CA THR A 63 -4.31 -10.31 -10.14
C THR A 63 -5.27 -9.18 -9.79
N LEU A 64 -4.89 -7.94 -10.07
CA LEU A 64 -5.74 -6.78 -9.87
C LEU A 64 -6.69 -6.65 -11.08
N LEU A 65 -7.93 -6.20 -10.85
CA LEU A 65 -8.93 -5.94 -11.90
C LEU A 65 -8.42 -4.96 -12.98
N VAL A 66 -7.48 -4.08 -12.62
CA VAL A 66 -6.82 -3.14 -13.54
C VAL A 66 -5.33 -3.48 -13.58
N PRO A 67 -4.73 -3.68 -14.77
CA PRO A 67 -3.30 -3.89 -14.88
C PRO A 67 -2.60 -2.63 -14.35
N ASN A 68 -1.86 -2.79 -13.25
CA ASN A 68 -1.03 -1.79 -12.57
C ASN A 68 -1.66 -0.91 -11.46
N ALA A 69 -2.90 -1.12 -11.03
CA ALA A 69 -3.41 -0.40 -9.85
C ALA A 69 -4.55 -1.16 -9.14
N PRO A 70 -4.52 -1.28 -7.80
CA PRO A 70 -5.73 -1.64 -7.06
C PRO A 70 -6.77 -0.53 -7.20
N TYR A 71 -8.06 -0.86 -7.10
CA TYR A 71 -9.12 0.17 -7.02
C TYR A 71 -8.96 0.98 -5.75
N LEU A 72 -8.18 2.04 -5.86
CA LEU A 72 -7.76 2.84 -4.74
C LEU A 72 -8.73 4.01 -4.60
N PHE A 73 -9.58 3.94 -3.58
CA PHE A 73 -10.55 4.99 -3.29
C PHE A 73 -10.12 5.77 -2.07
N SER A 74 -9.07 6.60 -2.21
CA SER A 74 -8.76 7.56 -1.16
C SER A 74 -9.90 8.58 -1.08
N ARG A 75 -10.77 8.47 -0.06
CA ARG A 75 -11.73 9.53 0.26
C ARG A 75 -11.19 10.28 1.46
N PRO A 76 -10.94 11.59 1.33
CA PRO A 76 -10.47 12.40 2.42
C PRO A 76 -11.62 12.58 3.41
N PHE A 77 -11.33 12.38 4.68
CA PHE A 77 -12.23 12.71 5.78
C PHE A 77 -11.80 14.02 6.42
N ASP A 78 -12.75 14.71 7.06
CA ASP A 78 -12.50 15.94 7.81
C ASP A 78 -11.51 15.73 8.98
N ASP A 79 -11.23 14.47 9.35
CA ASP A 79 -10.29 14.08 10.40
C ASP A 79 -8.83 13.93 9.92
N GLY A 80 -8.53 14.24 8.65
CA GLY A 80 -7.17 14.13 8.10
C GLY A 80 -6.73 12.68 7.83
N THR A 81 -7.68 11.82 7.48
CA THR A 81 -7.41 10.46 7.00
C THR A 81 -7.97 10.24 5.61
N ALA A 82 -7.43 9.24 4.91
CA ALA A 82 -7.93 8.77 3.63
C ALA A 82 -8.34 7.30 3.75
N GLN A 83 -9.54 6.95 3.29
CA GLN A 83 -9.93 5.54 3.21
C GLN A 83 -9.10 4.83 2.13
N LEU A 84 -8.38 3.75 2.43
CA LEU A 84 -7.73 2.91 1.43
C LEU A 84 -8.53 1.61 1.28
N ILE A 85 -9.04 1.35 0.08
CA ILE A 85 -9.67 0.07 -0.27
C ILE A 85 -8.84 -0.57 -1.38
N ILE A 86 -8.61 -1.88 -1.29
CA ILE A 86 -7.94 -2.66 -2.34
C ILE A 86 -8.81 -3.89 -2.61
N ILE A 87 -9.14 -4.07 -3.90
CA ILE A 87 -10.02 -5.12 -4.38
C ILE A 87 -9.27 -5.92 -5.46
N ASP A 88 -9.37 -7.24 -5.39
CA ASP A 88 -8.76 -8.17 -6.34
C ASP A 88 -9.60 -8.36 -7.62
N SER A 89 -9.13 -9.19 -8.55
CA SER A 89 -9.84 -9.45 -9.81
C SER A 89 -11.23 -10.10 -9.64
N HIS A 90 -11.50 -10.71 -8.50
CA HIS A 90 -12.73 -11.42 -8.17
C HIS A 90 -13.69 -10.59 -7.29
N HIS A 91 -13.46 -9.28 -7.21
CA HIS A 91 -14.23 -8.37 -6.33
C HIS A 91 -14.10 -8.68 -4.83
N THR A 92 -13.03 -9.37 -4.42
CA THR A 92 -12.73 -9.63 -3.00
C THR A 92 -11.93 -8.48 -2.43
N VAL A 93 -12.36 -7.97 -1.26
CA VAL A 93 -11.64 -6.93 -0.53
C VAL A 93 -10.40 -7.52 0.14
N ILE A 94 -9.22 -7.09 -0.30
CA ILE A 94 -7.92 -7.47 0.27
C ILE A 94 -7.58 -6.59 1.47
N TYR A 95 -7.90 -5.29 1.37
CA TYR A 95 -7.59 -4.29 2.38
C TYR A 95 -8.67 -3.21 2.42
N ASN A 96 -9.05 -2.79 3.62
CA ASN A 96 -10.01 -1.72 3.84
C ASN A 96 -9.68 -1.04 5.17
N ASP A 97 -8.92 0.05 5.14
CA ASP A 97 -8.46 0.73 6.34
C ASP A 97 -8.17 2.21 6.10
N ARG A 98 -8.10 3.01 7.16
CA ARG A 98 -7.79 4.43 7.09
C ARG A 98 -6.29 4.67 7.12
N TRP A 99 -5.81 5.45 6.16
CA TRP A 99 -4.43 5.90 6.08
C TRP A 99 -4.30 7.35 6.54
N PRO A 100 -3.16 7.74 7.14
CA PRO A 100 -2.88 9.14 7.42
C PRO A 100 -2.79 9.91 6.10
N THR A 101 -3.25 11.16 6.07
CA THR A 101 -2.94 12.10 4.97
C THR A 101 -1.82 13.07 5.34
N CYS A 102 -1.34 13.06 6.59
CA CYS A 102 -0.12 13.73 7.01
C CYS A 102 0.25 13.24 8.42
N GLY A 103 1.46 13.60 8.89
CA GLY A 103 1.85 13.44 10.28
C GLY A 103 3.19 12.76 10.45
N ARG A 104 3.34 11.99 11.52
CA ARG A 104 4.62 11.39 11.89
C ARG A 104 4.98 10.22 10.97
N PHE A 105 6.25 10.12 10.59
CA PHE A 105 6.79 8.97 9.84
C PHE A 105 6.44 7.60 10.46
N SER A 106 6.33 7.52 11.80
CA SER A 106 5.90 6.30 12.48
C SER A 106 4.49 5.85 12.10
N THR A 107 3.56 6.79 11.88
CA THR A 107 2.18 6.49 11.50
C THR A 107 2.13 5.91 10.08
N TRP A 108 2.87 6.52 9.16
CA TRP A 108 3.06 5.99 7.80
C TRP A 108 3.72 4.61 7.78
N THR A 109 4.73 4.41 8.63
CA THR A 109 5.38 3.10 8.78
C THR A 109 4.36 2.04 9.23
N THR A 110 3.49 2.34 10.19
CA THR A 110 2.43 1.43 10.63
C THR A 110 1.47 1.10 9.49
N ALA A 111 0.99 2.11 8.74
CA ALA A 111 0.07 1.91 7.63
C ALA A 111 0.66 1.03 6.51
N ILE A 112 1.91 1.29 6.09
CA ILE A 112 2.63 0.47 5.11
C ILE A 112 2.76 -0.98 5.57
N ASN A 113 3.12 -1.20 6.84
CA ASN A 113 3.27 -2.55 7.38
C ASN A 113 1.93 -3.29 7.52
N ALA A 114 0.85 -2.57 7.84
CA ALA A 114 -0.50 -3.14 7.90
C ALA A 114 -0.93 -3.65 6.51
N LEU A 115 -0.76 -2.83 5.47
CA LEU A 115 -1.04 -3.25 4.09
C LEU A 115 -0.18 -4.44 3.65
N ALA A 116 1.12 -4.41 3.89
CA ALA A 116 2.00 -5.52 3.54
C ALA A 116 1.62 -6.82 4.25
N THR A 117 1.14 -6.73 5.50
CA THR A 117 0.61 -7.88 6.24
C THR A 117 -0.66 -8.41 5.59
N ALA A 118 -1.60 -7.53 5.22
CA ALA A 118 -2.84 -7.94 4.55
C ALA A 118 -2.57 -8.63 3.20
N ILE A 119 -1.63 -8.11 2.40
CA ILE A 119 -1.19 -8.74 1.15
C ILE A 119 -0.67 -10.15 1.41
N ARG A 120 0.22 -10.34 2.39
CA ARG A 120 0.77 -11.68 2.71
C ARG A 120 -0.32 -12.65 3.15
N THR A 121 -1.22 -12.22 4.02
CA THR A 121 -2.32 -13.04 4.51
C THR A 121 -3.22 -13.48 3.37
N TYR A 122 -3.61 -12.54 2.49
CA TYR A 122 -4.42 -12.84 1.32
C TYR A 122 -3.72 -13.84 0.40
N SER A 123 -2.47 -13.58 0.03
CA SER A 123 -1.67 -14.47 -0.83
C SER A 123 -1.58 -15.90 -0.29
N ALA A 124 -1.39 -16.06 1.03
CA ALA A 124 -1.32 -17.37 1.68
C ALA A 124 -2.68 -18.12 1.65
N GLN A 125 -3.79 -17.41 1.83
CA GLN A 125 -5.14 -17.98 1.76
C GLN A 125 -5.47 -18.47 0.35
N SER A 126 -5.20 -17.65 -0.68
CA SER A 126 -5.47 -18.03 -2.07
C SER A 126 -4.66 -19.24 -2.53
N HIS A 127 -3.40 -19.38 -2.08
CA HIS A 127 -2.57 -20.56 -2.40
C HIS A 127 -3.08 -21.83 -1.73
N THR A 128 -3.60 -21.72 -0.51
CA THR A 128 -4.17 -22.87 0.21
C THR A 128 -5.45 -23.37 -0.46
N ALA A 129 -6.32 -22.46 -0.91
CA ALA A 129 -7.54 -22.81 -1.63
C ALA A 129 -7.25 -23.55 -2.95
N LEU A 130 -6.32 -23.04 -3.75
CA LEU A 130 -5.91 -23.65 -5.03
C LEU A 130 -5.27 -25.04 -4.87
N ALA A 131 -4.48 -25.24 -3.80
CA ALA A 131 -3.87 -26.55 -3.52
C ALA A 131 -4.90 -27.60 -3.07
N THR A 132 -5.98 -27.16 -2.43
CA THR A 132 -7.05 -28.05 -1.95
C THR A 132 -7.95 -28.49 -3.10
N ASP A 133 -8.31 -27.58 -4.02
CA ASP A 133 -9.11 -27.91 -5.22
C ASP A 133 -8.37 -28.83 -6.21
N ALA A 134 -7.04 -28.76 -6.28
CA ALA A 134 -6.25 -29.64 -7.15
C ALA A 134 -6.07 -31.08 -6.62
N SER A 135 -6.53 -31.35 -5.39
CA SER A 135 -6.33 -32.62 -4.68
C SER A 135 -7.61 -33.47 -4.59
N VAL A 136 -8.68 -33.08 -5.30
CA VAL A 136 -9.99 -33.76 -5.37
C VAL A 136 -10.25 -34.23 -6.80
#